data_AF-A0A9X4XDZ4-F1
#
_entry.id   AF-A0A9X4XDZ4-F1
#
_cell.length_a   1.000
_cell.length_b   1.000
_cell.length_c   1.000
_cell.angle_alpha   90.00
_cell.angle_beta   90.00
_cell.angle_gamma   90.00
#
_symmetry.space_group_name_H-M   'P 1'
#
loop_
_entity.id
_entity.type
_entity.pdbx_description
1 polymer ?
#
loop_
_entity_poly.entity_id
_entity_poly.type
_entity_poly.pdbx_seq_one_letter_code
_entity_poly.pdbx_strand_id
1 'polypeptide(L)'
;MQRWEIKMSTYAPRQYGVILDRYQKINNKEPEFVQYDTESAQLNVTFLENGVPFDIPYTRLVLVVRKPDQKEVYQNIETFSGNTAEVILHNQALAVAGTLQCQIKMYQESKLESTWAFEVKVKPSIGNEEAVESENEYRILHQLIIEVDANIEKNEQAIQDLINKTQESVSESIRQTTESMNQNIQTNNQALVEALKKIDESELVRLKETIEFVQQNKLGINDKASDSALLNGITEDVEANAHTLVKRNQDGNIRTANKLQMKQGEQEIPIELIAESHLKVGTRTVWDNGNLIVETGSWTPGAYGSNQGIFNHTEQSGTYMRIGDMVTVYGTLSASSRNGATGEFRIGGLPFAPRGGKVTFTLGPTAGINLGSKILSAVAYAQNTFIRFAVSAPSADNIWYAWLDTGATMNGGDITISFSATYKIV
;
A
#
# COMPACT_ATOMS: atom_id res chain seq x y z
N MET A 1 67.89 -0.53 17.67
CA MET A 1 66.66 0.01 17.06
C MET A 1 65.86 0.69 18.16
N GLN A 2 65.95 2.02 18.26
CA GLN A 2 65.13 2.80 19.19
C GLN A 2 63.72 2.93 18.63
N ARG A 3 62.74 2.46 19.42
CA ARG A 3 61.31 2.53 19.13
C ARG A 3 60.83 3.91 19.55
N TRP A 4 60.33 4.71 18.62
CA TRP A 4 59.77 6.02 18.91
C TRP A 4 58.34 5.82 19.42
N GLU A 5 58.09 6.11 20.69
CA GLU A 5 56.74 6.24 21.22
C GLU A 5 56.20 7.62 20.84
N ILE A 6 55.16 7.64 20.01
CA ILE A 6 54.39 8.85 19.72
C ILE A 6 53.58 9.16 20.98
N LYS A 7 53.99 10.18 21.75
CA LYS A 7 53.12 10.81 22.74
C LYS A 7 52.05 11.60 21.98
N MET A 8 50.81 11.11 21.96
CA MET A 8 49.67 11.94 21.57
C MET A 8 49.55 13.08 22.60
N SER A 9 49.85 14.31 22.16
CA SER A 9 49.52 15.51 22.92
C SER A 9 48.01 15.67 22.90
N THR A 10 47.38 15.70 24.06
CA THR A 10 45.98 16.13 24.21
C THR A 10 45.87 17.58 23.70
N TYR A 11 45.08 17.78 22.65
CA TYR A 11 44.79 19.11 22.11
C TYR A 11 43.84 19.81 23.10
N ALA A 12 44.31 20.87 23.76
CA ALA A 12 43.46 21.66 24.65
C ALA A 12 42.67 22.67 23.78
N PRO A 13 41.33 22.66 23.80
CA PRO A 13 40.54 23.67 23.09
C PRO A 13 40.89 25.07 23.62
N ARG A 14 40.80 26.09 22.75
CA ARG A 14 40.98 27.48 23.16
C ARG A 14 39.74 27.90 23.95
N GLN A 15 39.85 27.83 25.27
CA GLN A 15 38.77 28.18 26.18
C GLN A 15 39.01 29.56 26.77
N TYR A 16 38.02 30.45 26.65
CA TYR A 16 38.07 31.79 27.25
C TYR A 16 36.86 32.02 28.16
N GLY A 17 37.11 32.58 29.34
CA GLY A 17 36.08 32.99 30.27
C GLY A 17 35.59 34.41 29.99
N VAL A 18 34.28 34.62 29.98
CA VAL A 18 33.64 35.94 29.85
C VAL A 18 32.67 36.14 30.99
N ILE A 19 32.86 37.21 31.76
CA ILE A 19 31.99 37.59 32.87
C ILE A 19 31.07 38.72 32.41
N LEU A 20 29.76 38.52 32.57
CA LEU A 20 28.74 39.50 32.22
C LEU A 20 27.94 39.85 33.47
N ASP A 21 27.85 41.15 33.80
CA ASP A 21 27.01 41.65 34.88
C ASP A 21 25.78 42.38 34.31
N ARG A 22 24.61 42.19 34.93
CA ARG A 22 23.35 42.82 34.49
C ARG A 22 23.40 44.35 34.53
N TYR A 23 24.10 44.94 35.49
CA TYR A 23 24.08 46.39 35.72
C TYR A 23 25.42 47.07 35.53
N GLN A 24 26.52 46.31 35.48
CA GLN A 24 27.87 46.84 35.34
C GLN A 24 28.55 46.35 34.07
N LYS A 25 29.31 47.23 33.41
CA LYS A 25 30.20 46.80 32.33
C LYS A 25 31.46 46.19 32.92
N ILE A 26 31.68 44.90 32.68
CA ILE A 26 32.90 44.20 33.09
C ILE A 26 33.91 44.23 31.95
N ASN A 27 35.15 44.64 32.25
CA ASN A 27 36.26 44.58 31.30
C ASN A 27 36.86 43.17 31.31
N ASN A 28 36.38 42.34 30.39
CA ASN A 28 36.90 40.99 30.19
C ASN A 28 38.23 41.03 29.44
N LYS A 29 39.10 40.04 29.69
CA LYS A 29 40.20 39.75 28.76
C LYS A 29 39.57 39.29 27.45
N GLU A 30 39.88 39.98 26.36
CA GLU A 30 39.31 39.71 25.04
C GLU A 30 39.65 38.28 24.59
N PRO A 31 38.64 37.43 24.33
CA PRO A 31 38.86 36.13 23.72
C PRO A 31 39.46 36.25 22.32
N GLU A 32 40.45 35.42 22.00
CA GLU A 32 41.11 35.41 20.69
C GLU A 32 41.00 34.02 20.02
N PHE A 33 40.33 33.96 18.87
CA PHE A 33 40.18 32.76 18.05
C PHE A 33 40.84 32.95 16.68
N VAL A 34 41.03 31.87 15.92
CA VAL A 34 41.46 31.93 14.51
C VAL A 34 40.26 31.58 13.62
N GLN A 35 40.18 32.18 12.43
CA GLN A 35 39.13 31.84 11.46
C GLN A 35 39.11 30.33 11.24
N TYR A 36 37.91 29.76 11.23
CA TYR A 36 37.65 28.36 10.92
C TYR A 36 38.15 27.32 11.94
N ASP A 37 38.53 27.73 13.15
CA ASP A 37 38.78 26.78 14.24
C ASP A 37 37.50 25.93 14.49
N THR A 38 37.54 24.63 14.21
CA THR A 38 36.42 23.71 14.46
C THR A 38 36.45 23.18 15.89
N GLU A 39 35.30 23.19 16.57
CA GLU A 39 35.05 22.53 17.87
C GLU A 39 35.99 22.94 19.03
N SER A 40 36.78 23.99 18.84
CA SER A 40 37.81 24.42 19.80
C SER A 40 37.70 25.89 20.21
N ALA A 41 36.78 26.65 19.62
CA ALA A 41 36.53 28.05 19.93
C ALA A 41 35.44 28.20 21.02
N GLN A 42 35.79 27.86 22.25
CA GLN A 42 34.85 27.78 23.37
C GLN A 42 34.86 29.04 24.24
N LEU A 43 33.67 29.56 24.53
CA LEU A 43 33.42 30.62 25.50
C LEU A 43 32.67 30.06 26.71
N ASN A 44 33.23 30.29 27.88
CA ASN A 44 32.61 29.97 29.16
C ASN A 44 32.11 31.28 29.78
N VAL A 45 30.80 31.47 29.79
CA VAL A 45 30.16 32.70 30.24
C VAL A 45 29.70 32.55 31.69
N THR A 46 29.96 33.56 32.51
CA THR A 46 29.49 33.65 33.90
C THR A 46 28.62 34.88 34.07
N PHE A 47 27.41 34.70 34.60
CA PHE A 47 26.45 35.79 34.82
C PHE A 47 26.49 36.28 36.27
N LEU A 48 26.50 37.60 36.43
CA LEU A 48 26.48 38.29 37.70
C LEU A 48 25.35 39.33 37.76
N GLU A 49 24.90 39.64 38.97
CA GLU A 49 24.02 40.76 39.28
C GLU A 49 24.68 41.60 40.39
N ASN A 50 25.18 42.79 40.06
CA ASN A 50 25.95 43.65 40.97
C ASN A 50 27.14 42.93 41.64
N GLY A 51 27.86 42.11 40.88
CA GLY A 51 29.05 41.37 41.33
C GLY A 51 28.76 40.05 42.05
N VAL A 52 27.49 39.66 42.22
CA VAL A 52 27.09 38.38 42.83
C VAL A 52 26.64 37.39 41.74
N PRO A 53 26.98 36.08 41.84
CA PRO A 53 26.47 35.05 40.93
C PRO A 53 24.96 35.15 40.70
N PHE A 54 24.57 35.29 39.43
CA PHE A 54 23.17 35.37 39.02
C PHE A 54 22.79 34.05 38.33
N ASP A 55 22.03 33.21 39.05
CA ASP A 55 21.48 31.99 38.47
C ASP A 55 20.51 32.34 37.35
N ILE A 56 20.65 31.67 36.21
CA ILE A 56 19.94 31.92 34.96
C ILE A 56 18.49 31.41 35.12
N PRO A 57 17.48 32.30 35.25
CA PRO A 57 16.08 31.89 35.35
C PRO A 57 15.43 31.69 33.96
N TYR A 58 16.20 31.88 32.90
CA TYR A 58 15.76 31.92 31.52
C TYR A 58 15.71 30.53 30.90
N THR A 59 14.71 30.28 30.05
CA THR A 59 14.53 28.98 29.38
C THR A 59 15.30 28.88 28.08
N ARG A 60 15.73 30.00 27.51
CA ARG A 60 16.51 30.03 26.27
C ARG A 60 17.50 31.19 26.24
N LEU A 61 18.74 30.88 25.88
CA LEU A 61 19.81 31.84 25.63
C LEU A 61 20.23 31.81 24.16
N VAL A 62 20.42 32.97 23.55
CA VAL A 62 20.88 33.11 22.16
C VAL A 62 22.06 34.09 22.12
N LEU A 63 23.22 33.60 21.70
CA LEU A 63 24.36 34.43 21.35
C LEU A 63 24.11 35.08 19.98
N VAL A 64 24.14 36.41 19.95
CA VAL A 64 24.12 37.20 18.72
C VAL A 64 25.53 37.70 18.47
N VAL A 65 26.05 37.41 17.28
CA VAL A 65 27.39 37.78 16.85
C VAL A 65 27.27 38.68 15.63
N ARG A 66 27.65 39.94 15.75
CA ARG A 66 27.80 40.84 14.60
C ARG A 66 29.25 40.85 14.15
N LYS A 67 29.47 40.45 12.90
CA LYS A 67 30.78 40.34 12.26
C LYS A 67 31.25 41.69 11.68
N PRO A 68 32.55 41.83 11.34
CA PRO A 68 33.08 43.02 10.64
C PRO A 68 32.37 43.33 9.31
N ASP A 69 31.89 42.30 8.60
CA ASP A 69 31.12 42.42 7.34
C ASP A 69 29.67 42.90 7.55
N GLN A 70 29.31 43.29 8.78
CA GLN A 70 27.97 43.71 9.20
C GLN A 70 26.89 42.62 9.17
N LYS A 71 27.23 41.36 8.85
CA LYS A 71 26.28 40.25 8.95
C LYS A 71 26.21 39.74 10.39
N GLU A 72 25.03 39.26 10.77
CA GLU A 72 24.77 38.72 12.10
C GLU A 72 24.60 37.21 12.06
N VAL A 73 25.15 36.53 13.07
CA VAL A 73 24.95 35.11 13.33
C VAL A 73 24.21 34.96 14.64
N TYR A 74 23.16 34.15 14.64
CA TYR A 74 22.33 33.85 15.81
C TYR A 74 22.56 32.39 16.21
N GLN A 75 23.10 32.16 17.39
CA GLN A 75 23.44 30.83 17.88
C GLN A 75 22.76 30.56 19.22
N ASN A 76 21.97 29.48 19.29
CA ASN A 76 21.41 29.04 20.56
C ASN A 76 22.53 28.52 21.47
N ILE A 77 22.45 28.83 22.76
CA ILE A 77 23.33 28.27 23.78
C ILE A 77 22.57 27.11 24.44
N GLU A 78 23.04 25.88 24.20
CA GLU A 78 22.36 24.65 24.66
C GLU A 78 22.79 24.23 26.06
N THR A 79 24.02 24.58 26.45
CA THR A 79 24.60 24.19 27.74
C THR A 79 24.67 25.38 28.67
N PHE A 80 23.72 25.48 29.60
CA PHE A 80 23.75 26.47 30.67
C PHE A 80 23.09 25.90 31.93
N SER A 81 23.65 26.22 33.10
CA SER A 81 23.16 25.74 34.40
C SER A 81 23.67 26.64 35.52
N GLY A 82 22.84 26.86 36.54
CA GLY A 82 23.14 27.83 37.60
C GLY A 82 23.44 29.19 36.98
N ASN A 83 24.61 29.76 37.27
CA ASN A 83 25.04 31.06 36.78
C ASN A 83 26.00 31.02 35.58
N THR A 84 26.16 29.86 34.91
CA THR A 84 27.12 29.71 33.80
C THR A 84 26.49 29.18 32.52
N ALA A 85 27.12 29.54 31.40
CA ALA A 85 26.77 29.06 30.07
C ALA A 85 28.05 28.69 29.29
N GLU A 86 27.96 27.67 28.45
CA GLU A 86 29.04 27.22 27.57
C GLU A 86 28.58 27.34 26.12
N VAL A 87 29.39 27.98 25.29
CA VAL A 87 29.12 28.12 23.85
C VAL A 87 30.38 27.89 23.04
N ILE A 88 30.31 26.97 22.09
CA ILE A 88 31.34 26.74 21.09
C ILE A 88 30.96 27.54 19.84
N LEU A 89 31.72 28.56 19.47
CA LEU A 89 31.39 29.40 18.32
C LEU A 89 31.40 28.58 17.02
N HIS A 90 30.30 28.64 16.26
CA HIS A 90 30.22 27.96 14.97
C HIS A 90 31.08 28.64 13.90
N ASN A 91 31.49 27.89 12.87
CA ASN A 91 32.33 28.39 11.77
C ASN A 91 31.78 29.64 11.10
N GLN A 92 30.45 29.79 11.00
CA GLN A 92 29.83 31.00 10.46
C GLN A 92 30.12 32.26 11.28
N ALA A 93 30.25 32.15 12.60
CA ALA A 93 30.62 33.26 13.49
C ALA A 93 32.11 33.65 13.32
N LEU A 94 32.96 32.67 13.03
CA LEU A 94 34.40 32.83 12.84
C LEU A 94 34.80 33.09 11.37
N ALA A 95 33.85 33.17 10.45
CA ALA A 95 34.12 33.21 9.01
C ALA A 95 34.83 34.50 8.54
N VAL A 96 34.76 35.59 9.31
CA VAL A 96 35.37 36.88 8.93
C VAL A 96 36.35 37.33 10.02
N ALA A 97 37.62 37.47 9.67
CA ALA A 97 38.65 37.97 10.57
C ALA A 97 38.35 39.41 11.01
N GLY A 98 38.64 39.72 12.27
CA GLY A 98 38.41 41.02 12.89
C GLY A 98 37.73 40.91 14.25
N THR A 99 37.23 42.04 14.74
CA THR A 99 36.52 42.10 16.03
C THR A 99 35.04 41.80 15.84
N LEU A 100 34.56 40.75 16.50
CA LEU A 100 33.15 40.40 16.62
C LEU A 100 32.52 41.18 17.78
N GLN A 101 31.35 41.76 17.55
CA GLN A 101 30.51 42.35 18.58
C GLN A 101 29.46 41.31 19.01
N CYS A 102 29.56 40.83 20.24
CA CYS A 102 28.76 39.74 20.77
C CYS A 102 27.79 40.23 21.85
N GLN A 103 26.57 39.70 21.86
CA GLN A 103 25.57 39.99 22.89
C GLN A 103 24.71 38.75 23.13
N ILE A 104 24.35 38.47 24.39
CA ILE A 104 23.46 37.34 24.71
C ILE A 104 22.05 37.86 24.95
N LYS A 105 21.10 37.31 24.20
CA LYS A 105 19.65 37.50 24.38
C LYS A 105 19.11 36.37 25.25
N MET A 106 18.36 36.72 26.29
CA MET A 106 17.85 35.80 27.30
C MET A 106 16.32 35.86 27.29
N TYR A 107 15.68 34.71 27.09
CA TYR A 107 14.23 34.59 26.91
C TYR A 107 13.59 33.78 28.04
N GLN A 108 12.48 34.29 28.58
CA GLN A 108 11.62 33.59 29.52
C GLN A 108 10.17 33.99 29.26
N GLU A 109 9.33 33.05 28.85
CA GLU A 109 7.93 33.29 28.47
C GLU A 109 7.79 34.49 27.49
N SER A 110 7.23 35.62 27.93
CA SER A 110 7.07 36.86 27.16
C SER A 110 8.16 37.92 27.42
N LYS A 111 9.18 37.59 28.22
CA LYS A 111 10.26 38.51 28.62
C LYS A 111 11.52 38.24 27.81
N LEU A 112 12.08 39.30 27.22
CA LEU A 112 13.38 39.31 26.55
C LEU A 112 14.29 40.32 27.26
N GLU A 113 15.41 39.84 27.79
CA GLU A 113 16.50 40.69 28.28
C GLU A 113 17.76 40.47 27.44
N SER A 114 18.66 41.44 27.43
CA SER A 114 19.94 41.34 26.71
C SER A 114 21.07 41.76 27.63
N THR A 115 22.21 41.07 27.52
CA THR A 115 23.42 41.47 28.25
C THR A 115 24.03 42.74 27.66
N TRP A 116 25.00 43.32 28.35
CA TRP A 116 25.93 44.25 27.69
C TRP A 116 26.68 43.53 26.57
N ALA A 117 27.06 44.27 25.53
CA ALA A 117 27.88 43.75 24.45
C ALA A 117 29.32 43.53 24.92
N PHE A 118 29.95 42.48 24.40
CA PHE A 118 31.35 42.14 24.62
C PHE A 118 32.03 41.81 23.29
N GLU A 119 33.35 41.93 23.26
CA GLU A 119 34.13 41.77 22.03
C GLU A 119 34.90 40.45 22.03
N VAL A 120 34.98 39.84 20.85
CA VAL A 120 35.78 38.64 20.58
C VAL A 120 36.62 38.91 19.34
N LYS A 121 37.93 38.61 19.39
CA LYS A 121 38.85 38.82 18.26
C LYS A 121 39.05 37.55 17.47
N VAL A 122 38.94 37.64 16.14
CA VAL A 122 39.22 36.55 15.21
C VAL A 122 40.43 36.92 14.36
N LYS A 123 41.51 36.14 14.46
CA LYS A 123 42.71 36.30 13.64
C LYS A 123 42.52 35.59 12.28
N PRO A 124 43.06 36.15 11.19
CA PRO A 124 42.99 35.48 9.89
C PRO A 124 43.74 34.15 9.94
N SER A 125 43.18 33.12 9.29
CA SER A 125 43.87 31.85 9.08
C SER A 125 44.80 31.95 7.86
N ILE A 126 45.98 31.36 7.92
CA ILE A 126 46.94 31.38 6.81
C ILE A 126 46.61 30.21 5.86
N GLY A 127 46.23 30.53 4.61
CA GLY A 127 46.12 29.55 3.52
C GLY A 127 44.74 28.94 3.25
N ASN A 128 43.65 29.52 3.76
CA ASN A 128 42.38 28.81 3.93
C ASN A 128 41.14 29.36 3.19
N GLU A 129 41.24 30.39 2.34
CA GLU A 129 40.02 30.98 1.74
C GLU A 129 39.28 30.04 0.76
N GLU A 130 39.96 29.32 -0.13
CA GLU A 130 39.30 28.39 -1.07
C GLU A 130 39.22 26.94 -0.55
N ALA A 131 40.18 26.52 0.29
CA ALA A 131 40.24 25.15 0.82
C ALA A 131 39.25 24.93 1.98
N VAL A 132 38.95 25.95 2.78
CA VAL A 132 38.05 25.79 3.94
C VAL A 132 36.59 25.91 3.59
N GLU A 133 36.22 26.72 2.60
CA GLU A 133 34.84 26.67 2.09
C GLU A 133 34.51 25.23 1.65
N SER A 134 35.45 24.58 0.94
CA SER A 134 35.32 23.18 0.52
C SER A 134 35.36 22.18 1.69
N GLU A 135 36.25 22.35 2.68
CA GLU A 135 36.39 21.42 3.81
C GLU A 135 35.22 21.52 4.81
N ASN A 136 34.69 22.73 5.03
CA ASN A 136 33.52 22.94 5.88
C ASN A 136 32.23 22.42 5.21
N GLU A 137 32.03 22.68 3.92
CA GLU A 137 30.92 22.10 3.16
C GLU A 137 31.01 20.57 3.10
N TYR A 138 32.21 20.02 2.89
CA TYR A 138 32.44 18.57 2.91
C TYR A 138 32.15 17.96 4.29
N ARG A 139 32.58 18.59 5.38
CA ARG A 139 32.32 18.11 6.74
C ARG A 139 30.84 18.17 7.10
N ILE A 140 30.13 19.23 6.70
CA ILE A 140 28.66 19.33 6.90
C ILE A 140 27.96 18.25 6.10
N LEU A 141 28.34 18.05 4.83
CA LEU A 141 27.78 17.00 3.99
C LEU A 141 28.02 15.61 4.61
N HIS A 142 29.24 15.34 5.09
CA HIS A 142 29.59 14.07 5.72
C HIS A 142 28.81 13.86 7.03
N GLN A 143 28.60 14.90 7.83
CA GLN A 143 27.80 14.83 9.06
C GLN A 143 26.33 14.56 8.74
N LEU A 144 25.78 15.22 7.72
CA LEU A 144 24.41 14.97 7.25
C LEU A 144 24.23 13.53 6.74
N ILE A 145 25.25 12.96 6.08
CA ILE A 145 25.22 11.56 5.64
C ILE A 145 25.19 10.62 6.86
N ILE A 146 26.05 10.85 7.86
CA ILE A 146 26.04 10.06 9.11
C ILE A 146 24.67 10.13 9.80
N GLU A 147 24.07 11.31 9.88
CA GLU A 147 22.76 11.51 10.49
C GLU A 147 21.64 10.83 9.69
N VAL A 148 21.72 10.85 8.35
CA VAL A 148 20.80 10.12 7.49
C VAL A 148 20.92 8.62 7.71
N ASP A 149 22.13 8.07 7.76
CA ASP A 149 22.35 6.64 8.00
C ASP A 149 21.82 6.20 9.36
N ALA A 150 22.11 6.97 10.43
CA ALA A 150 21.57 6.70 11.77
C ALA A 150 20.03 6.79 11.81
N ASN A 151 19.44 7.72 11.06
CA ASN A 151 17.98 7.84 10.95
C ASN A 151 17.37 6.70 10.15
N ILE A 152 18.04 6.18 9.12
CA ILE A 152 17.62 4.99 8.37
C ILE A 152 17.57 3.80 9.31
N GLU A 153 18.64 3.53 10.07
CA GLU A 153 18.69 2.42 11.02
C GLU A 153 17.59 2.52 12.10
N LYS A 154 17.38 3.73 12.64
CA LYS A 154 16.29 3.97 13.59
C LYS A 154 14.91 3.75 12.98
N ASN A 155 14.70 4.17 11.74
CA ASN A 155 13.44 3.97 11.03
C ASN A 155 13.20 2.49 10.71
N GLU A 156 14.22 1.75 10.31
CA GLU A 156 14.13 0.31 10.10
C GLU A 156 13.72 -0.41 11.39
N GLN A 157 14.34 -0.06 12.53
CA GLN A 157 13.95 -0.63 13.83
C GLN A 157 12.50 -0.28 14.19
N ALA A 158 12.08 0.97 14.00
CA ALA A 158 10.70 1.39 14.28
C ALA A 158 9.68 0.66 13.39
N ILE A 159 10.02 0.42 12.11
CA ILE A 159 9.20 -0.37 11.19
C ILE A 159 9.09 -1.82 11.66
N GLN A 160 10.19 -2.44 12.09
CA GLN A 160 10.16 -3.81 12.63
C GLN A 160 9.29 -3.91 13.88
N ASP A 161 9.39 -2.95 14.81
CA ASP A 161 8.55 -2.91 16.01
C ASP A 161 7.07 -2.76 15.68
N LEU A 162 6.72 -1.92 14.68
CA LEU A 162 5.35 -1.76 14.21
C LEU A 162 4.82 -3.03 13.54
N ILE A 163 5.64 -3.72 12.74
CA ILE A 163 5.28 -4.99 12.10
C ILE A 163 4.98 -6.04 13.18
N ASN A 164 5.86 -6.19 14.17
CA ASN A 164 5.68 -7.16 15.26
C ASN A 164 4.41 -6.88 16.06
N LYS A 165 4.19 -5.62 16.49
CA LYS A 165 2.96 -5.21 17.19
C LYS A 165 1.70 -5.46 16.36
N THR A 166 1.76 -5.19 15.06
CA THR A 166 0.63 -5.42 14.15
C THR A 166 0.34 -6.91 14.02
N GLN A 167 1.37 -7.74 13.81
CA GLN A 167 1.23 -9.20 13.75
C GLN A 167 0.64 -9.80 15.02
N GLU A 168 1.08 -9.34 16.19
CA GLU A 168 0.52 -9.74 17.49
C GLU A 168 -0.96 -9.37 17.61
N SER A 169 -1.32 -8.12 17.27
CA SER A 169 -2.70 -7.64 17.34
C SER A 169 -3.66 -8.39 16.40
N VAL A 170 -3.19 -8.72 15.19
CA VAL A 170 -3.95 -9.49 14.20
C VAL A 170 -4.11 -10.92 14.66
N SER A 171 -3.05 -11.54 15.18
CA SER A 171 -3.08 -12.91 15.71
C SER A 171 -4.06 -13.04 16.88
N GLU A 172 -4.07 -12.08 17.79
CA GLU A 172 -5.01 -12.04 18.91
C GLU A 172 -6.46 -11.84 18.43
N SER A 173 -6.69 -10.96 17.45
CA SER A 173 -8.02 -10.75 16.85
C SER A 173 -8.56 -12.01 16.17
N ILE A 174 -7.69 -12.75 15.45
CA ILE A 174 -8.04 -14.03 14.83
C ILE A 174 -8.38 -15.06 15.91
N ARG A 175 -7.60 -15.13 16.99
CA ARG A 175 -7.84 -16.04 18.12
C ARG A 175 -9.21 -15.78 18.76
N GLN A 176 -9.50 -14.53 19.09
CA GLN A 176 -10.79 -14.13 19.69
C GLN A 176 -11.97 -14.42 18.77
N THR A 177 -11.85 -14.14 17.48
CA THR A 177 -12.89 -14.43 16.48
C THR A 177 -13.14 -15.93 16.38
N THR A 178 -12.07 -16.73 16.35
CA THR A 178 -12.15 -18.20 16.27
C THR A 178 -12.81 -18.79 17.53
N GLU A 179 -12.45 -18.29 18.71
CA GLU A 179 -13.06 -18.70 19.98
C GLU A 179 -14.56 -18.36 20.02
N SER A 180 -14.94 -17.16 19.61
CA SER A 180 -16.35 -16.74 19.53
C SER A 180 -17.15 -17.59 18.54
N MET A 181 -16.59 -17.88 17.35
CA MET A 181 -17.23 -18.75 16.37
C MET A 181 -17.44 -20.17 16.90
N ASN A 182 -16.44 -20.74 17.56
CA ASN A 182 -16.55 -22.08 18.15
C ASN A 182 -17.62 -22.15 19.24
N GLN A 183 -17.72 -21.11 20.08
CA GLN A 183 -18.80 -20.99 21.07
C GLN A 183 -20.18 -20.94 20.40
N ASN A 184 -20.34 -20.10 19.37
CA ASN A 184 -21.60 -20.00 18.63
C ASN A 184 -22.02 -21.33 18.00
N ILE A 185 -21.07 -22.07 17.40
CA ILE A 185 -21.35 -23.41 16.84
C ILE A 185 -21.80 -24.37 17.94
N GLN A 186 -21.14 -24.38 19.10
CA GLN A 186 -21.53 -25.23 20.23
C GLN A 186 -22.94 -24.90 20.74
N THR A 187 -23.25 -23.61 20.93
CA THR A 187 -24.58 -23.17 21.36
C THR A 187 -25.66 -23.54 20.34
N ASN A 188 -25.41 -23.33 19.05
CA ASN A 188 -26.36 -23.71 18.00
C ASN A 188 -26.59 -25.22 17.94
N ASN A 189 -25.53 -26.02 18.08
CA ASN A 189 -25.66 -27.48 18.12
C ASN A 189 -26.44 -27.96 19.35
N GLN A 190 -26.23 -27.35 20.52
CA GLN A 190 -27.03 -27.65 21.71
C GLN A 190 -28.51 -27.30 21.52
N ALA A 191 -28.80 -26.10 21.00
CA ALA A 191 -30.17 -25.67 20.72
C ALA A 191 -30.87 -26.59 19.71
N LEU A 192 -30.15 -27.05 18.68
CA LEU A 192 -30.67 -28.01 17.71
C LEU A 192 -31.01 -29.35 18.37
N VAL A 193 -30.12 -29.88 19.21
CA VAL A 193 -30.37 -31.13 19.95
C VAL A 193 -31.59 -31.00 20.87
N GLU A 194 -31.75 -29.87 21.54
CA GLU A 194 -32.93 -29.61 22.38
C GLU A 194 -34.23 -29.49 21.55
N ALA A 195 -34.18 -28.84 20.39
CA ALA A 195 -35.32 -28.75 19.49
C ALA A 195 -35.74 -30.12 18.97
N LEU A 196 -34.77 -30.97 18.60
CA LEU A 196 -35.01 -32.35 18.18
C LEU A 196 -35.65 -33.20 19.28
N LYS A 197 -35.24 -33.03 20.55
CA LYS A 197 -35.87 -33.71 21.71
C LYS A 197 -37.33 -33.30 21.94
N LYS A 198 -37.75 -32.11 21.49
CA LYS A 198 -39.13 -31.62 21.62
C LYS A 198 -40.04 -32.11 20.50
N ILE A 199 -39.49 -32.65 19.41
CA ILE A 199 -40.28 -33.40 18.43
C ILE A 199 -40.73 -34.68 19.13
N ASP A 200 -42.00 -34.73 19.51
CA ASP A 200 -42.57 -35.87 20.22
C ASP A 200 -42.46 -37.12 19.34
N GLU A 201 -41.78 -38.15 19.85
CA GLU A 201 -41.68 -39.45 19.17
C GLU A 201 -43.08 -39.99 18.82
N SER A 202 -44.10 -39.61 19.58
CA SER A 202 -45.51 -39.98 19.32
C SER A 202 -46.09 -39.37 18.03
N GLU A 203 -45.73 -38.13 17.66
CA GLU A 203 -46.17 -37.48 16.42
C GLU A 203 -45.52 -38.13 15.20
N LEU A 204 -44.24 -38.51 15.32
CA LEU A 204 -43.47 -39.15 14.26
C LEU A 204 -43.98 -40.58 13.98
N VAL A 205 -44.38 -41.30 15.03
CA VAL A 205 -45.05 -42.61 14.94
C VAL A 205 -46.44 -42.45 14.30
N ARG A 206 -47.26 -41.49 14.74
CA ARG A 206 -48.58 -41.22 14.14
C ARG A 206 -48.51 -40.86 12.65
N LEU A 207 -47.54 -40.04 12.25
CA LEU A 207 -47.30 -39.69 10.86
C LEU A 207 -46.89 -40.91 10.03
N LYS A 208 -46.04 -41.79 10.56
CA LYS A 208 -45.70 -43.07 9.92
C LYS A 208 -46.93 -43.96 9.74
N GLU A 209 -47.73 -44.17 10.79
CA GLU A 209 -48.96 -44.96 10.72
C GLU A 209 -49.94 -44.39 9.69
N THR A 210 -50.07 -43.07 9.61
CA THR A 210 -50.93 -42.39 8.62
C THR A 210 -50.41 -42.56 7.18
N ILE A 211 -49.09 -42.51 6.97
CA ILE A 211 -48.47 -42.76 5.66
C ILE A 211 -48.68 -44.21 5.22
N GLU A 212 -48.50 -45.17 6.13
CA GLU A 212 -48.76 -46.59 5.86
C GLU A 212 -50.24 -46.83 5.52
N PHE A 213 -51.17 -46.19 6.24
CA PHE A 213 -52.60 -46.24 5.95
C PHE A 213 -52.95 -45.66 4.56
N VAL A 214 -52.35 -44.54 4.18
CA VAL A 214 -52.55 -43.93 2.84
C VAL A 214 -51.97 -44.81 1.73
N GLN A 215 -50.86 -45.48 1.96
CA GLN A 215 -50.28 -46.44 1.01
C GLN A 215 -51.15 -47.70 0.86
N GLN A 216 -51.69 -48.24 1.95
CA GLN A 216 -52.65 -49.35 1.90
C GLN A 216 -53.96 -48.95 1.20
N ASN A 217 -54.45 -47.73 1.38
CA ASN A 217 -55.64 -47.25 0.68
C ASN A 217 -55.40 -46.97 -0.81
N LYS A 218 -54.17 -46.60 -1.23
CA LYS A 218 -53.80 -46.57 -2.65
C LYS A 218 -53.73 -47.97 -3.27
N LEU A 219 -53.43 -49.01 -2.49
CA LEU A 219 -53.54 -50.42 -2.89
C LEU A 219 -54.99 -50.94 -2.92
N GLY A 220 -55.95 -50.17 -2.38
CA GLY A 220 -57.39 -50.42 -2.46
C GLY A 220 -58.05 -50.03 -3.79
N ILE A 221 -57.32 -49.40 -4.71
CA ILE A 221 -57.72 -49.24 -6.12
C ILE A 221 -57.26 -50.46 -6.94
N ASN A 222 -57.28 -51.64 -6.32
CA ASN A 222 -57.27 -52.93 -6.98
C ASN A 222 -58.70 -53.50 -7.02
N ASP A 223 -59.69 -52.64 -7.23
CA ASP A 223 -60.95 -53.12 -7.80
C ASP A 223 -60.64 -53.52 -9.25
N LYS A 224 -60.42 -54.81 -9.40
CA LYS A 224 -60.45 -55.59 -10.62
C LYS A 224 -61.01 -54.81 -11.82
N ALA A 225 -60.12 -54.20 -12.60
CA ALA A 225 -60.37 -53.92 -14.01
C ALA A 225 -60.38 -55.23 -14.83
N SER A 226 -60.96 -56.31 -14.30
CA SER A 226 -61.18 -57.55 -15.04
C SER A 226 -62.43 -57.50 -15.95
N ASP A 227 -63.23 -56.43 -15.88
CA ASP A 227 -64.39 -56.21 -16.77
C ASP A 227 -64.22 -54.96 -17.65
N SER A 228 -63.10 -54.85 -18.35
CA SER A 228 -62.98 -53.89 -19.45
C SER A 228 -62.69 -54.61 -20.75
N ALA A 229 -63.75 -54.74 -21.55
CA ALA A 229 -63.79 -55.11 -22.96
C ALA A 229 -62.98 -54.17 -23.90
N LEU A 230 -61.91 -53.55 -23.37
CA LEU A 230 -61.07 -52.56 -24.05
C LEU A 230 -59.68 -53.09 -24.41
N LEU A 231 -59.27 -54.27 -23.91
CA LEU A 231 -58.06 -54.95 -24.38
C LEU A 231 -58.38 -55.88 -25.55
N ASN A 232 -58.61 -55.27 -26.71
CA ASN A 232 -58.72 -56.00 -27.97
C ASN A 232 -57.33 -56.54 -28.36
N GLY A 233 -56.99 -57.75 -27.91
CA GLY A 233 -55.92 -58.57 -28.49
C GLY A 233 -54.51 -58.47 -27.89
N ILE A 234 -54.35 -58.14 -26.60
CA ILE A 234 -53.02 -58.21 -25.95
C ILE A 234 -52.93 -59.49 -25.12
N THR A 235 -52.12 -60.46 -25.58
CA THR A 235 -51.74 -61.66 -24.82
C THR A 235 -50.94 -61.27 -23.57
N GLU A 236 -51.31 -61.83 -22.41
CA GLU A 236 -50.56 -61.70 -21.16
C GLU A 236 -49.26 -62.52 -21.20
N ASP A 237 -48.22 -61.95 -20.58
CA ASP A 237 -46.90 -62.56 -20.41
C ASP A 237 -46.96 -63.55 -19.24
N VAL A 238 -46.83 -64.84 -19.54
CA VAL A 238 -47.07 -65.96 -18.61
C VAL A 238 -45.97 -66.08 -17.55
N GLU A 239 -44.85 -65.36 -17.67
CA GLU A 239 -43.70 -65.46 -16.76
C GLU A 239 -43.42 -64.22 -15.88
N ALA A 240 -44.35 -63.26 -15.82
CA ALA A 240 -44.16 -62.06 -14.99
C ALA A 240 -44.22 -62.38 -13.49
N ASN A 241 -43.17 -62.02 -12.74
CA ASN A 241 -43.16 -62.02 -11.27
C ASN A 241 -43.19 -60.58 -10.71
N ALA A 242 -43.39 -60.44 -9.40
CA ALA A 242 -43.69 -59.18 -8.70
C ALA A 242 -42.63 -58.06 -8.84
N HIS A 243 -41.47 -58.32 -9.46
CA HIS A 243 -40.41 -57.33 -9.67
C HIS A 243 -40.10 -57.05 -11.15
N THR A 244 -40.95 -57.51 -12.08
CA THR A 244 -40.74 -57.29 -13.51
C THR A 244 -41.59 -56.13 -14.01
N LEU A 245 -40.99 -54.93 -14.12
CA LEU A 245 -41.65 -53.71 -14.62
C LEU A 245 -41.58 -53.54 -16.16
N VAL A 246 -40.95 -54.47 -16.88
CA VAL A 246 -40.72 -54.35 -18.32
C VAL A 246 -41.02 -55.67 -19.03
N LYS A 247 -41.91 -55.63 -20.03
CA LYS A 247 -42.21 -56.78 -20.90
C LYS A 247 -40.94 -57.21 -21.64
N ARG A 248 -40.59 -58.50 -21.55
CA ARG A 248 -39.51 -59.10 -22.34
C ARG A 248 -40.09 -59.61 -23.66
N ASN A 249 -39.28 -59.60 -24.71
CA ASN A 249 -39.65 -60.26 -25.96
C ASN A 249 -39.49 -61.78 -25.84
N GLN A 250 -39.98 -62.55 -26.82
CA GLN A 250 -39.93 -64.03 -26.84
C GLN A 250 -38.52 -64.62 -26.74
N ASP A 251 -37.48 -63.82 -27.02
CA ASP A 251 -36.07 -64.16 -26.89
C ASP A 251 -35.46 -63.80 -25.52
N GLY A 252 -36.26 -63.32 -24.56
CA GLY A 252 -35.84 -63.05 -23.16
C GLY A 252 -35.07 -61.74 -22.95
N ASN A 253 -34.88 -60.94 -24.00
CA ASN A 253 -34.14 -59.68 -23.94
C ASN A 253 -35.04 -58.48 -23.57
N ILE A 254 -34.51 -57.58 -22.75
CA ILE A 254 -35.10 -56.25 -22.48
C ILE A 254 -34.45 -55.27 -23.46
N ARG A 255 -35.25 -54.70 -24.36
CA ARG A 255 -34.81 -53.58 -25.20
C ARG A 255 -35.41 -52.29 -24.65
N THR A 256 -34.63 -51.56 -23.86
CA THR A 256 -34.97 -50.18 -23.51
C THR A 256 -34.69 -49.29 -24.71
N ALA A 257 -35.64 -48.45 -25.09
CA ALA A 257 -35.35 -47.33 -25.98
C ALA A 257 -34.41 -46.38 -25.20
N ASN A 258 -33.09 -46.56 -25.34
CA ASN A 258 -32.08 -45.74 -24.68
C ASN A 258 -32.06 -44.31 -25.23
N LYS A 259 -33.12 -43.52 -24.98
CA LYS A 259 -33.16 -42.07 -25.18
C LYS A 259 -34.07 -41.45 -24.12
N LEU A 260 -33.49 -40.88 -23.06
CA LEU A 260 -34.19 -39.84 -22.30
C LEU A 260 -34.40 -38.66 -23.26
N GLN A 261 -35.60 -38.06 -23.32
CA GLN A 261 -35.89 -36.96 -24.26
C GLN A 261 -36.50 -35.78 -23.51
N MET A 262 -36.06 -34.56 -23.84
CA MET A 262 -36.70 -33.32 -23.42
C MET A 262 -37.68 -32.85 -24.51
N LYS A 263 -38.89 -32.42 -24.13
CA LYS A 263 -39.80 -31.72 -25.03
C LYS A 263 -39.61 -30.21 -24.89
N GLN A 264 -39.37 -29.52 -26.00
CA GLN A 264 -39.45 -28.06 -26.10
C GLN A 264 -40.48 -27.71 -27.18
N GLY A 265 -41.71 -27.39 -26.76
CA GLY A 265 -42.84 -27.30 -27.70
C GLY A 265 -43.20 -28.67 -28.27
N GLU A 266 -43.46 -28.75 -29.58
CA GLU A 266 -43.72 -30.02 -30.29
C GLU A 266 -42.45 -30.80 -30.67
N GLN A 267 -41.27 -30.26 -30.40
CA GLN A 267 -40.02 -30.88 -30.79
C GLN A 267 -39.46 -31.78 -29.67
N GLU A 268 -39.24 -33.06 -30.00
CA GLU A 268 -38.59 -34.04 -29.13
C GLU A 268 -37.07 -34.02 -29.31
N ILE A 269 -36.35 -33.83 -28.20
CA ILE A 269 -34.90 -33.63 -28.19
C ILE A 269 -34.23 -34.75 -27.37
N PRO A 270 -33.38 -35.62 -27.96
CA PRO A 270 -32.73 -36.70 -27.22
C PRO A 270 -31.62 -36.19 -26.28
N ILE A 271 -31.51 -36.84 -25.12
CA ILE A 271 -30.45 -36.73 -24.12
C ILE A 271 -29.65 -38.04 -24.16
N GLU A 272 -28.36 -37.94 -24.48
CA GLU A 272 -27.42 -39.07 -24.49
C GLU A 272 -26.33 -38.83 -23.44
N LEU A 273 -26.02 -39.85 -22.63
CA LEU A 273 -24.83 -39.90 -21.77
C LEU A 273 -23.73 -40.65 -22.54
N ILE A 274 -22.68 -39.92 -22.93
CA ILE A 274 -21.53 -40.50 -23.63
C ILE A 274 -20.46 -40.82 -22.58
N ALA A 275 -19.85 -42.00 -22.68
CA ALA A 275 -18.69 -42.35 -21.85
C ALA A 275 -17.55 -41.36 -22.14
N GLU A 276 -17.02 -40.76 -21.07
CA GLU A 276 -15.96 -39.73 -21.06
C GLU A 276 -16.36 -38.31 -21.50
N SER A 277 -17.39 -37.80 -20.82
CA SER A 277 -17.69 -36.38 -20.56
C SER A 277 -18.69 -35.73 -21.52
N HIS A 278 -19.49 -34.83 -20.95
CA HIS A 278 -20.54 -33.98 -21.53
C HIS A 278 -21.96 -34.57 -21.65
N LEU A 279 -22.92 -33.79 -21.13
CA LEU A 279 -24.38 -34.00 -21.23
C LEU A 279 -24.86 -33.30 -22.51
N LYS A 280 -25.61 -33.96 -23.39
CA LYS A 280 -26.17 -33.32 -24.61
C LYS A 280 -27.68 -33.11 -24.49
N VAL A 281 -28.16 -31.98 -25.01
CA VAL A 281 -29.59 -31.69 -25.25
C VAL A 281 -29.75 -31.43 -26.75
N GLY A 282 -30.07 -32.50 -27.50
CA GLY A 282 -30.21 -32.45 -28.96
C GLY A 282 -28.88 -32.37 -29.68
N THR A 283 -28.73 -31.43 -30.62
CA THR A 283 -27.43 -31.13 -31.23
C THR A 283 -26.54 -30.26 -30.32
N ARG A 284 -27.07 -29.75 -29.22
CA ARG A 284 -26.34 -28.87 -28.30
C ARG A 284 -25.72 -29.69 -27.19
N THR A 285 -24.42 -29.58 -27.03
CA THR A 285 -23.76 -30.13 -25.86
C THR A 285 -23.86 -29.12 -24.72
N VAL A 286 -24.46 -29.54 -23.62
CA VAL A 286 -24.48 -28.75 -22.38
C VAL A 286 -23.09 -28.93 -21.78
N TRP A 287 -22.29 -27.85 -21.81
CA TRP A 287 -20.88 -27.79 -21.43
C TRP A 287 -19.85 -28.30 -22.46
N ASP A 288 -20.19 -28.35 -23.75
CA ASP A 288 -19.17 -28.19 -24.80
C ASP A 288 -19.45 -26.91 -25.58
N ASN A 289 -18.52 -25.98 -25.48
CA ASN A 289 -18.02 -25.36 -26.70
C ASN A 289 -16.65 -26.02 -26.82
N GLY A 290 -16.56 -27.14 -27.56
CA GLY A 290 -15.41 -28.06 -27.67
C GLY A 290 -14.08 -27.49 -28.20
N ASN A 291 -13.79 -26.23 -27.86
CA ASN A 291 -12.51 -25.56 -27.80
C ASN A 291 -12.73 -24.30 -26.95
N LEU A 292 -12.73 -24.41 -25.62
CA LEU A 292 -12.47 -23.22 -24.81
C LEU A 292 -10.98 -22.92 -25.02
N ILE A 293 -10.65 -22.22 -26.10
CA ILE A 293 -9.28 -21.88 -26.46
C ILE A 293 -8.73 -21.05 -25.31
N VAL A 294 -7.89 -21.69 -24.48
CA VAL A 294 -7.10 -21.01 -23.48
C VAL A 294 -5.82 -20.59 -24.18
N GLU A 295 -5.69 -19.29 -24.38
CA GLU A 295 -4.51 -18.68 -24.99
C GLU A 295 -3.84 -17.84 -23.91
N THR A 296 -2.57 -18.12 -23.62
CA THR A 296 -1.75 -17.28 -22.76
C THR A 296 -0.63 -16.65 -23.58
N GLY A 297 -0.22 -15.45 -23.20
CA GLY A 297 0.86 -14.77 -23.86
C GLY A 297 1.38 -13.60 -23.06
N SER A 298 2.49 -13.04 -23.52
CA SER A 298 3.04 -11.79 -23.03
C SER A 298 2.76 -10.66 -24.02
N TRP A 299 2.77 -9.43 -23.52
CA TRP A 299 2.67 -8.21 -24.31
C TRP A 299 3.48 -7.10 -23.65
N THR A 300 3.84 -6.08 -24.43
CA THR A 300 4.71 -5.00 -23.94
C THR A 300 3.90 -3.71 -23.80
N PRO A 301 3.49 -3.31 -22.58
CA PRO A 301 2.79 -2.05 -22.38
C PRO A 301 3.71 -0.88 -22.69
N GLY A 302 3.21 0.14 -23.39
CA GLY A 302 3.97 1.34 -23.71
C GLY A 302 3.22 2.61 -23.33
N ALA A 303 3.82 3.44 -22.47
CA ALA A 303 3.28 4.75 -22.12
C ALA A 303 3.63 5.82 -23.16
N TYR A 304 2.64 6.62 -23.55
CA TYR A 304 2.77 7.68 -24.56
C TYR A 304 1.73 8.79 -24.36
N GLY A 305 1.95 9.93 -25.02
CA GLY A 305 1.00 11.04 -25.06
C GLY A 305 0.04 10.94 -26.24
N SER A 306 -1.22 11.36 -26.09
CA SER A 306 -2.23 11.29 -27.16
C SER A 306 -1.90 12.07 -28.42
N ASN A 307 -1.08 13.13 -28.28
CA ASN A 307 -0.73 13.99 -29.40
C ASN A 307 0.56 13.50 -30.06
N GLN A 308 1.65 13.43 -29.29
CA GLN A 308 2.95 12.94 -29.72
C GLN A 308 3.79 12.47 -28.52
N GLY A 309 4.88 11.78 -28.83
CA GLY A 309 5.96 11.42 -27.91
C GLY A 309 5.67 10.21 -27.02
N ILE A 310 6.74 9.65 -26.47
CA ILE A 310 6.73 8.43 -25.67
C ILE A 310 7.38 8.71 -24.31
N PHE A 311 7.33 7.72 -23.42
CA PHE A 311 8.12 7.71 -22.20
C PHE A 311 9.35 6.84 -22.40
N ASN A 312 10.45 7.14 -21.71
CA ASN A 312 11.63 6.28 -21.67
C ASN A 312 11.42 5.24 -20.56
N HIS A 313 10.98 4.06 -20.96
CA HIS A 313 10.61 3.00 -20.02
C HIS A 313 11.84 2.36 -19.37
N THR A 314 11.73 2.11 -18.07
CA THR A 314 12.68 1.31 -17.28
C THR A 314 12.14 -0.09 -17.03
N GLU A 315 10.82 -0.27 -17.09
CA GLU A 315 10.15 -1.55 -16.98
C GLU A 315 8.92 -1.60 -17.89
N GLN A 316 8.78 -2.67 -18.66
CA GLN A 316 7.58 -2.96 -19.47
C GLN A 316 7.31 -4.45 -19.42
N SER A 317 6.28 -4.85 -18.69
CA SER A 317 5.90 -6.26 -18.57
C SER A 317 4.38 -6.40 -18.62
N GLY A 318 3.89 -7.26 -19.50
CA GLY A 318 2.47 -7.55 -19.65
C GLY A 318 2.23 -9.02 -19.93
N THR A 319 1.17 -9.57 -19.36
CA THR A 319 0.71 -10.94 -19.62
C THR A 319 -0.80 -10.94 -19.83
N TYR A 320 -1.30 -11.97 -20.52
CA TYR A 320 -2.72 -12.20 -20.67
C TYR A 320 -3.07 -13.68 -20.61
N MET A 321 -4.32 -13.93 -20.26
CA MET A 321 -4.99 -15.22 -20.39
C MET A 321 -6.36 -14.98 -21.02
N ARG A 322 -6.56 -15.54 -22.20
CA ARG A 322 -7.83 -15.53 -22.93
C ARG A 322 -8.50 -16.88 -22.78
N ILE A 323 -9.80 -16.86 -22.55
CA ILE A 323 -10.68 -18.03 -22.46
C ILE A 323 -11.91 -17.74 -23.32
N GLY A 324 -11.93 -18.26 -24.55
CA GLY A 324 -12.99 -17.95 -25.52
C GLY A 324 -13.03 -16.46 -25.89
N ASP A 325 -14.18 -15.82 -25.67
CA ASP A 325 -14.38 -14.38 -25.95
C ASP A 325 -14.05 -13.48 -24.75
N MET A 326 -13.46 -14.02 -23.68
CA MET A 326 -13.08 -13.27 -22.49
C MET A 326 -11.56 -13.28 -22.32
N VAL A 327 -10.97 -12.13 -22.00
CA VAL A 327 -9.54 -12.01 -21.68
C VAL A 327 -9.36 -11.38 -20.31
N THR A 328 -8.38 -11.88 -19.57
CA THR A 328 -7.78 -11.21 -18.42
C THR A 328 -6.40 -10.74 -18.82
N VAL A 329 -6.12 -9.44 -18.64
CA VAL A 329 -4.80 -8.84 -18.89
C VAL A 329 -4.23 -8.32 -17.58
N TYR A 330 -2.91 -8.42 -17.46
CA TYR A 330 -2.11 -7.78 -16.41
C TYR A 330 -0.96 -7.03 -17.08
N GLY A 331 -0.58 -5.88 -16.52
CA GLY A 331 0.58 -5.14 -16.97
C GLY A 331 1.19 -4.28 -15.86
N THR A 332 2.50 -4.13 -15.91
CA THR A 332 3.29 -3.20 -15.11
C THR A 332 4.20 -2.40 -16.03
N LEU A 333 4.27 -1.10 -15.77
CA LEU A 333 5.11 -0.17 -16.51
C LEU A 333 5.76 0.83 -15.56
N SER A 334 7.07 1.01 -15.74
CA SER A 334 7.84 2.07 -15.09
C SER A 334 8.60 2.88 -16.14
N ALA A 335 8.72 4.20 -15.94
CA ALA A 335 9.48 5.06 -16.84
C ALA A 335 10.19 6.19 -16.08
N SER A 336 11.40 6.54 -16.54
CA SER A 336 12.29 7.50 -15.86
C SER A 336 12.30 8.89 -16.48
N SER A 337 11.84 9.04 -17.73
CA SER A 337 11.66 10.37 -18.33
C SER A 337 10.58 10.40 -19.42
N ARG A 338 10.06 11.60 -19.70
CA ARG A 338 9.19 11.88 -20.86
C ARG A 338 10.07 12.24 -22.06
N ASN A 339 9.87 11.55 -23.17
CA ASN A 339 10.51 11.85 -24.45
C ASN A 339 9.49 12.50 -25.41
N GLY A 340 9.20 13.78 -25.15
CA GLY A 340 8.27 14.59 -25.95
C GLY A 340 6.80 14.22 -25.79
N ALA A 341 6.43 13.37 -24.81
CA ALA A 341 5.05 12.96 -24.57
C ALA A 341 4.17 14.17 -24.19
N THR A 342 3.12 14.43 -24.98
CA THR A 342 2.17 15.55 -24.79
C THR A 342 0.71 15.11 -24.97
N GLY A 343 -0.21 15.85 -24.34
CA GLY A 343 -1.64 15.53 -24.34
C GLY A 343 -1.99 14.50 -23.27
N GLU A 344 -3.02 13.69 -23.53
CA GLU A 344 -3.51 12.69 -22.58
C GLU A 344 -2.51 11.55 -22.39
N PHE A 345 -2.27 11.17 -21.14
CA PHE A 345 -1.47 9.99 -20.81
C PHE A 345 -2.22 8.71 -21.18
N ARG A 346 -1.57 7.83 -21.94
CA ARG A 346 -2.10 6.56 -22.42
C ARG A 346 -1.10 5.44 -22.23
N ILE A 347 -1.60 4.23 -21.97
CA ILE A 347 -0.80 3.00 -22.05
C ILE A 347 -1.33 2.16 -23.20
N GLY A 348 -0.52 1.97 -24.23
CA GLY A 348 -0.86 1.20 -25.43
C GLY A 348 -0.27 -0.19 -25.40
N GLY A 349 -0.55 -0.95 -26.45
CA GLY A 349 -0.07 -2.32 -26.63
C GLY A 349 -1.02 -3.38 -26.09
N LEU A 350 -2.25 -3.03 -25.70
CA LEU A 350 -3.22 -4.03 -25.23
C LEU A 350 -3.37 -5.14 -26.29
N PRO A 351 -3.26 -6.42 -25.89
CA PRO A 351 -3.23 -7.53 -26.84
C PRO A 351 -4.57 -7.73 -27.55
N PHE A 352 -5.68 -7.33 -26.92
CA PHE A 352 -7.02 -7.42 -27.49
C PHE A 352 -7.84 -6.16 -27.16
N ALA A 353 -8.65 -5.72 -28.10
CA ALA A 353 -9.58 -4.60 -27.88
C ALA A 353 -10.90 -5.08 -27.24
N PRO A 354 -11.53 -4.31 -26.34
CA PRO A 354 -12.83 -4.66 -25.76
C PRO A 354 -13.98 -4.73 -26.77
N ARG A 355 -14.87 -5.73 -26.63
CA ARG A 355 -16.12 -5.94 -27.40
C ARG A 355 -17.30 -5.21 -26.77
N GLY A 356 -17.31 -3.89 -26.95
CA GLY A 356 -18.42 -3.02 -26.56
C GLY A 356 -18.29 -2.38 -25.18
N GLY A 357 -18.71 -1.12 -25.10
CA GLY A 357 -18.73 -0.35 -23.85
C GLY A 357 -17.36 0.14 -23.36
N LYS A 358 -17.30 0.41 -22.05
CA LYS A 358 -16.12 0.86 -21.31
C LYS A 358 -15.71 -0.24 -20.34
N VAL A 359 -14.44 -0.64 -20.38
CA VAL A 359 -13.83 -1.55 -19.41
C VAL A 359 -13.04 -0.73 -18.41
N THR A 360 -13.29 -0.93 -17.13
CA THR A 360 -12.50 -0.34 -16.04
C THR A 360 -11.38 -1.28 -15.65
N PHE A 361 -10.18 -0.74 -15.46
CA PHE A 361 -9.01 -1.46 -14.99
C PHE A 361 -8.81 -1.21 -13.50
N THR A 362 -8.48 -2.27 -12.77
CA THR A 362 -7.99 -2.18 -11.40
C THR A 362 -6.55 -1.70 -11.45
N LEU A 363 -6.23 -0.67 -10.68
CA LEU A 363 -4.86 -0.16 -10.53
C LEU A 363 -4.21 -0.80 -9.29
N GLY A 364 -3.01 -1.32 -9.47
CA GLY A 364 -2.12 -1.75 -8.41
C GLY A 364 -1.19 -0.61 -7.96
N PRO A 365 0.08 -0.90 -7.62
CA PRO A 365 1.07 0.12 -7.31
C PRO A 365 1.09 1.22 -8.36
N THR A 366 0.86 2.46 -7.91
CA THR A 366 0.81 3.65 -8.75
C THR A 366 1.59 4.76 -8.08
N ALA A 367 2.62 5.29 -8.75
CA ALA A 367 3.50 6.34 -8.24
C ALA A 367 3.88 7.34 -9.34
N GLY A 368 4.34 8.53 -8.96
CA GLY A 368 4.80 9.56 -9.90
C GLY A 368 3.68 10.31 -10.61
N ILE A 369 2.45 10.29 -10.10
CA ILE A 369 1.29 11.02 -10.67
C ILE A 369 0.80 12.07 -9.67
N ASN A 370 0.73 13.34 -10.08
CA ASN A 370 0.18 14.41 -9.26
C ASN A 370 -1.35 14.49 -9.42
N LEU A 371 -2.08 14.00 -8.42
CA LEU A 371 -3.54 13.98 -8.43
C LEU A 371 -4.18 15.04 -7.53
N GLY A 372 -3.42 15.67 -6.63
CA GLY A 372 -4.00 16.48 -5.55
C GLY A 372 -5.04 15.67 -4.74
N SER A 373 -6.26 16.21 -4.60
CA SER A 373 -7.39 15.53 -3.93
C SER A 373 -8.28 14.71 -4.86
N LYS A 374 -7.84 14.43 -6.10
CA LYS A 374 -8.62 13.72 -7.13
C LYS A 374 -8.35 12.22 -7.10
N ILE A 375 -9.28 11.47 -7.67
CA ILE A 375 -9.18 10.02 -7.84
C ILE A 375 -8.75 9.72 -9.28
N LEU A 376 -7.87 8.73 -9.44
CA LEU A 376 -7.44 8.20 -10.73
C LEU A 376 -8.27 6.96 -11.08
N SER A 377 -8.67 6.84 -12.35
CA SER A 377 -9.33 5.65 -12.88
C SER A 377 -8.74 5.31 -14.24
N ALA A 378 -8.55 4.03 -14.51
CA ALA A 378 -8.06 3.54 -15.80
C ALA A 378 -9.17 2.85 -16.57
N VAL A 379 -9.29 3.17 -17.85
CA VAL A 379 -10.37 2.66 -18.71
C VAL A 379 -9.89 2.37 -20.12
N ALA A 380 -10.40 1.31 -20.74
CA ALA A 380 -10.32 1.10 -22.19
C ALA A 380 -11.73 1.13 -22.79
N TYR A 381 -11.87 1.76 -23.95
CA TYR A 381 -13.13 1.79 -24.69
C TYR A 381 -13.15 0.70 -25.76
N ALA A 382 -14.34 0.34 -26.22
CA ALA A 382 -14.53 -0.57 -27.33
C ALA A 382 -13.61 -0.22 -28.51
N GLN A 383 -12.98 -1.24 -29.09
CA GLN A 383 -12.04 -1.12 -30.23
C GLN A 383 -10.70 -0.40 -29.94
N ASN A 384 -10.48 0.15 -28.75
CA ASN A 384 -9.17 0.71 -28.39
C ASN A 384 -8.20 -0.40 -27.95
N THR A 385 -6.98 -0.33 -28.45
CA THR A 385 -5.83 -1.13 -27.99
C THR A 385 -4.94 -0.38 -26.99
N PHE A 386 -5.53 0.61 -26.32
CA PHE A 386 -4.88 1.41 -25.29
C PHE A 386 -5.82 1.74 -24.13
N ILE A 387 -5.21 1.96 -22.97
CA ILE A 387 -5.82 2.39 -21.72
C ILE A 387 -5.70 3.91 -21.62
N ARG A 388 -6.78 4.57 -21.23
CA ARG A 388 -6.84 5.98 -20.86
C ARG A 388 -7.01 6.13 -19.36
N PHE A 389 -6.54 7.24 -18.84
CA PHE A 389 -6.60 7.55 -17.42
C PHE A 389 -7.48 8.78 -17.22
N ALA A 390 -8.51 8.65 -16.39
CA ALA A 390 -9.41 9.74 -16.03
C ALA A 390 -9.12 10.19 -14.59
N VAL A 391 -9.22 11.48 -14.36
CA VAL A 391 -9.16 12.10 -13.03
C VAL A 391 -10.50 12.75 -12.70
N SER A 392 -11.03 12.45 -11.51
CA SER A 392 -12.31 13.00 -11.02
C SER A 392 -12.20 13.54 -9.61
N ALA A 393 -12.98 14.58 -9.31
CA ALA A 393 -13.16 15.06 -7.94
C ALA A 393 -14.07 14.10 -7.14
N PRO A 394 -13.84 13.93 -5.84
CA PRO A 394 -14.74 13.18 -4.96
C PRO A 394 -15.95 14.04 -4.58
N SER A 395 -16.95 14.16 -5.46
CA SER A 395 -18.23 14.83 -5.12
C SER A 395 -19.44 14.09 -5.68
N ALA A 396 -20.53 14.03 -4.89
CA ALA A 396 -21.69 13.17 -5.10
C ALA A 396 -22.62 13.55 -6.28
N ASP A 397 -22.55 14.77 -6.81
CA ASP A 397 -23.67 15.29 -7.63
C ASP A 397 -23.36 15.54 -9.12
N ASN A 398 -22.11 15.36 -9.57
CA ASN A 398 -21.81 15.26 -11.00
C ASN A 398 -20.35 14.85 -11.22
N ILE A 399 -20.13 13.72 -11.91
CA ILE A 399 -18.79 13.22 -12.15
C ILE A 399 -18.21 13.88 -13.40
N TRP A 400 -17.68 15.09 -13.25
CA TRP A 400 -16.84 15.70 -14.29
C TRP A 400 -15.50 14.96 -14.31
N TYR A 401 -15.31 14.11 -15.32
CA TYR A 401 -14.03 13.45 -15.58
C TYR A 401 -13.20 14.31 -16.55
N ALA A 402 -11.97 14.60 -16.16
CA ALA A 402 -10.95 15.09 -17.10
C ALA A 402 -9.98 13.95 -17.42
N TRP A 403 -9.40 13.95 -18.62
CA TRP A 403 -8.34 13.00 -18.96
C TRP A 403 -7.04 13.41 -18.29
N LEU A 404 -6.30 12.45 -17.75
CA LEU A 404 -5.00 12.68 -17.14
C LEU A 404 -4.05 13.20 -18.22
N ASP A 405 -3.55 14.42 -18.03
CA ASP A 405 -2.55 15.00 -18.91
C ASP A 405 -1.16 14.45 -18.57
N THR A 406 -0.34 14.23 -19.59
CA THR A 406 1.07 13.84 -19.45
C THR A 406 1.87 14.81 -18.55
N GLY A 407 1.48 16.08 -18.46
CA GLY A 407 2.02 17.09 -17.54
C GLY A 407 1.84 16.77 -16.06
N ALA A 408 0.83 15.98 -15.69
CA ALA A 408 0.59 15.53 -14.32
C ALA A 408 1.38 14.26 -13.96
N THR A 409 2.15 13.70 -14.90
CA THR A 409 3.00 12.53 -14.68
C THR A 409 4.46 12.95 -14.40
N MET A 410 5.23 12.05 -13.80
CA MET A 410 6.61 12.27 -13.38
C MET A 410 6.77 13.34 -12.30
N ASN A 411 5.83 13.39 -11.36
CA ASN A 411 5.88 14.31 -10.23
C ASN A 411 6.86 13.81 -9.17
N GLY A 412 8.08 14.36 -9.19
CA GLY A 412 9.15 13.98 -8.25
C GLY A 412 10.06 12.84 -8.74
N GLY A 413 9.99 12.47 -10.04
CA GLY A 413 10.87 11.46 -10.64
C GLY A 413 10.12 10.46 -11.53
N ASP A 414 10.45 9.18 -11.39
CA ASP A 414 9.91 8.08 -12.16
C ASP A 414 8.39 7.92 -11.99
N ILE A 415 7.72 7.40 -13.02
CA ILE A 415 6.33 6.95 -12.96
C ILE A 415 6.30 5.43 -12.92
N THR A 416 5.44 4.85 -12.08
CA THR A 416 5.17 3.41 -12.04
C THR A 416 3.67 3.18 -11.98
N ILE A 417 3.14 2.27 -12.80
CA ILE A 417 1.73 1.86 -12.80
C ILE A 417 1.62 0.36 -13.07
N SER A 418 0.97 -0.37 -12.17
CA SER A 418 0.46 -1.73 -12.44
C SER A 418 -1.05 -1.71 -12.62
N PHE A 419 -1.57 -2.57 -13.50
CA PHE A 419 -3.00 -2.64 -13.78
C PHE A 419 -3.44 -4.03 -14.22
N SER A 420 -4.74 -4.32 -14.03
CA SER A 420 -5.37 -5.52 -14.56
C SER A 420 -6.85 -5.29 -14.92
N ALA A 421 -7.36 -6.09 -15.84
CA ALA A 421 -8.79 -6.12 -16.16
C ALA A 421 -9.20 -7.45 -16.79
N THR A 422 -10.46 -7.82 -16.60
CA THR A 422 -11.11 -8.92 -17.33
C THR A 422 -12.24 -8.37 -18.17
N TYR A 423 -12.27 -8.66 -19.47
CA TYR A 423 -13.28 -8.13 -20.38
C TYR A 423 -13.53 -9.03 -21.59
N LYS A 424 -14.67 -8.81 -22.26
CA LYS A 424 -14.98 -9.47 -23.53
C LYS A 424 -14.22 -8.83 -24.69
N ILE A 425 -13.72 -9.62 -25.63
CA ILE A 425 -12.92 -9.17 -26.77
C ILE A 425 -13.63 -9.40 -28.09
N VAL A 426 -13.34 -8.53 -29.08
CA VAL A 426 -14.06 -8.45 -30.36
C VAL A 426 -13.96 -9.75 -31.14
#